data_AF-A0A8D9AFI1-F1
#
_entry.id   AF-A0A8D9AFI1-F1
#
_cell.length_a   1.000
_cell.length_b   1.000
_cell.length_c   1.000
_cell.angle_alpha   90.00
_cell.angle_beta   90.00
_cell.angle_gamma   90.00
#
_symmetry.space_group_name_H-M   'P 1'
#
loop_
_entity.id
_entity.type
_entity.pdbx_description
1 polymer ?
#
loop_
_entity_poly.entity_id
_entity_poly.type
_entity_poly.pdbx_seq_one_letter_code
_entity_poly.pdbx_strand_id
1 'polypeptide(L)'
;MLLLLVAIVTDYSLILMVRAAHLSGTYSYQGIVEAAFGYPGYVALSLMQFLYPFIAMVSYNIVVGDTITKVFIRLFSLRTTSLLARRDFVVALATLFVTIPLCLFRDLAKLARWSLASLVLVLFILLCILIRMSSISEIVPVTRDAWAFADTGIVPAIGIMAFAFMCHHNVFLLYESIEDASQTLWDRLTHISVGVTCVVSFLFGIAGYATFTGNVQGDLLENYCWYDDLMNLARLAFSFTILLTYPIECLVARSVLTQVLSSHYSTDVQHVGFTLAIVGVAYVLSVTTDCLGVVLELNGVLAAVPLAFILPAVSYLKLEPGPLLSPIKRPALGLAIFGAGVALVGVLQIALAVNDKTGPEACMHGLVMPYCNQTLHV
;
A
#
# COMPACT_ATOMS: atom_id res chain seq x y z
N MET A 1 16.12 2.19 10.52
CA MET A 1 16.49 3.60 10.25
C MET A 1 15.67 4.19 9.10
N LEU A 2 15.61 3.54 7.94
CA LEU A 2 14.82 4.02 6.79
C LEU A 2 13.33 4.21 7.12
N LEU A 3 12.71 3.29 7.87
CA LEU A 3 11.32 3.41 8.31
C LEU A 3 11.07 4.70 9.10
N LEU A 4 11.96 5.06 10.03
CA LEU A 4 11.86 6.31 10.79
C LEU A 4 12.00 7.53 9.90
N LEU A 5 12.94 7.50 8.95
CA LEU A 5 13.11 8.57 7.97
C LEU A 5 11.82 8.76 7.16
N VAL A 6 11.27 7.68 6.59
CA VAL A 6 10.03 7.69 5.80
C VAL A 6 8.84 8.17 6.62
N ALA A 7 8.71 7.72 7.87
CA ALA A 7 7.67 8.17 8.78
C ALA A 7 7.77 9.69 9.04
N ILE A 8 8.96 10.22 9.33
CA ILE A 8 9.17 11.66 9.58
C ILE A 8 8.83 12.50 8.34
N VAL A 9 9.28 12.10 7.15
CA VAL A 9 8.98 12.85 5.92
C VAL A 9 7.51 12.76 5.51
N THR A 10 6.85 11.63 5.79
CA THR A 10 5.40 11.46 5.57
C THR A 10 4.61 12.36 6.50
N ASP A 11 4.92 12.33 7.80
CA ASP A 11 4.30 13.17 8.82
C ASP A 11 4.39 14.65 8.46
N TYR A 12 5.60 15.12 8.14
CA TYR A 12 5.82 16.49 7.72
C TYR A 12 5.03 16.84 6.44
N SER A 13 5.00 15.94 5.46
CA SER A 13 4.25 16.14 4.22
C SER A 13 2.74 16.28 4.43
N LEU A 14 2.14 15.43 5.27
CA LEU A 14 0.70 15.47 5.59
C LEU A 14 0.31 16.81 6.22
N ILE A 15 1.16 17.30 7.13
CA ILE A 15 1.00 18.63 7.74
C ILE A 15 1.12 19.73 6.68
N LEU A 16 2.12 19.61 5.82
CA LEU A 16 2.40 20.59 4.76
C LEU A 16 1.24 20.73 3.77
N MET A 17 0.58 19.63 3.45
CA MET A 17 -0.54 19.62 2.50
C MET A 17 -1.75 20.37 3.04
N VAL A 18 -2.08 20.24 4.33
CA VAL A 18 -3.17 21.03 4.95
C VAL A 18 -2.77 22.50 5.09
N ARG A 19 -1.49 22.82 5.33
CA ARG A 19 -1.02 24.21 5.28
C ARG A 19 -1.17 24.81 3.88
N ALA A 20 -0.82 24.06 2.84
CA ALA A 20 -1.02 24.48 1.46
C ALA A 20 -2.51 24.67 1.12
N ALA A 21 -3.40 23.89 1.73
CA ALA A 21 -4.85 24.07 1.62
C ALA A 21 -5.30 25.43 2.17
N HIS A 22 -4.85 25.77 3.38
CA HIS A 22 -5.13 27.07 4.01
C HIS A 22 -4.58 28.24 3.19
N LEU A 23 -3.40 28.10 2.59
CA LEU A 23 -2.78 29.14 1.74
C LEU A 23 -3.51 29.34 0.40
N SER A 24 -3.95 28.24 -0.23
CA SER A 24 -4.66 28.28 -1.51
C SER A 24 -6.14 28.62 -1.38
N GLY A 25 -6.72 28.46 -0.19
CA GLY A 25 -8.16 28.56 0.03
C GLY A 25 -8.96 27.39 -0.56
N THR A 26 -8.28 26.29 -0.94
CA THR A 26 -8.89 25.10 -1.52
C THR A 26 -8.63 23.88 -0.63
N TYR A 27 -9.67 23.16 -0.25
CA TYR A 27 -9.58 21.96 0.61
C TYR A 27 -9.71 20.68 -0.21
N SER A 28 -9.00 20.63 -1.33
CA SER A 28 -8.85 19.41 -2.12
C SER A 28 -7.44 19.33 -2.65
N TYR A 29 -6.95 18.10 -2.87
CA TYR A 29 -5.58 17.93 -3.32
C TYR A 29 -5.41 18.47 -4.75
N GLN A 30 -6.40 18.20 -5.59
CA GLN A 30 -6.51 18.74 -6.94
C GLN A 30 -6.50 20.27 -6.95
N GLY A 31 -7.29 20.91 -6.08
CA GLY A 31 -7.36 22.36 -5.97
C GLY A 31 -6.02 23.00 -5.56
N ILE A 32 -5.28 22.39 -4.64
CA ILE A 32 -3.97 22.91 -4.21
C ILE A 32 -2.97 22.88 -5.36
N VAL A 33 -2.90 21.75 -6.08
CA VAL A 33 -1.96 21.60 -7.19
C VAL A 33 -2.38 22.49 -8.37
N GLU A 34 -3.68 22.65 -8.62
CA GLU A 34 -4.20 23.59 -9.62
C GLU A 34 -3.89 25.05 -9.26
N ALA A 35 -4.05 25.44 -8.00
CA ALA A 35 -3.68 26.78 -7.53
C ALA A 35 -2.18 27.06 -7.69
N ALA A 36 -1.32 26.04 -7.52
CA ALA A 36 0.13 26.19 -7.63
C ALA A 36 0.66 26.11 -9.08
N PHE A 37 0.11 25.21 -9.90
CA PHE A 37 0.66 24.83 -11.22
C PHE A 37 -0.34 24.90 -12.38
N GLY A 38 -1.59 25.28 -12.11
CA GLY A 38 -2.67 25.33 -13.09
C GLY A 38 -3.12 23.95 -13.57
N TYR A 39 -3.82 23.96 -14.70
CA TYR A 39 -4.41 22.76 -15.30
C TYR A 39 -3.41 21.61 -15.59
N PRO A 40 -2.16 21.85 -16.04
CA PRO A 40 -1.21 20.76 -16.24
C PRO A 40 -0.90 20.00 -14.94
N GLY A 41 -0.79 20.72 -13.82
CA GLY A 41 -0.60 20.11 -12.50
C GLY A 41 -1.83 19.33 -12.06
N TYR A 42 -3.03 19.86 -12.29
CA TYR A 42 -4.30 19.18 -12.03
C TYR A 42 -4.37 17.81 -12.74
N VAL A 43 -4.05 17.77 -14.03
CA VAL A 43 -4.09 16.53 -14.83
C VAL A 43 -3.03 15.53 -14.35
N ALA A 44 -1.80 15.99 -14.11
CA ALA A 44 -0.72 15.12 -13.63
C ALA A 44 -1.04 14.50 -12.27
N LEU A 45 -1.55 15.31 -11.33
CA LEU A 45 -2.01 14.83 -10.02
C LEU A 45 -3.17 13.85 -10.17
N SER A 46 -4.17 14.16 -11.00
CA SER A 46 -5.33 13.28 -11.22
C SER A 46 -4.90 11.91 -11.75
N LEU A 47 -3.96 11.85 -12.70
CA LEU A 47 -3.42 10.59 -13.19
C LEU A 47 -2.76 9.78 -12.06
N MET A 48 -1.95 10.41 -11.22
CA MET A 48 -1.30 9.74 -10.10
C MET A 48 -2.30 9.28 -9.02
N GLN A 49 -3.31 10.11 -8.71
CA GLN A 49 -4.39 9.77 -7.78
C GLN A 49 -5.31 8.66 -8.30
N PHE A 50 -5.34 8.40 -9.61
CA PHE A 50 -5.95 7.19 -10.16
C PHE A 50 -4.99 5.99 -10.08
N LEU A 51 -3.73 6.17 -10.48
CA LEU A 51 -2.76 5.10 -10.59
C LEU A 51 -2.43 4.45 -9.23
N TYR A 52 -2.25 5.28 -8.18
CA TYR A 52 -1.94 4.80 -6.83
C TYR A 52 -2.97 3.80 -6.27
N PRO A 53 -4.26 4.17 -6.12
CA PRO A 53 -5.28 3.26 -5.59
C PRO A 53 -5.53 2.09 -6.54
N PHE A 54 -5.41 2.31 -7.86
CA PHE A 54 -5.56 1.25 -8.85
C PHE A 54 -4.51 0.14 -8.68
N ILE A 55 -3.23 0.49 -8.55
CA ILE A 55 -2.18 -0.50 -8.32
C ILE A 55 -2.32 -1.14 -6.93
N ALA A 56 -2.76 -0.38 -5.91
CA ALA A 56 -3.05 -0.94 -4.58
C ALA A 56 -4.10 -2.07 -4.66
N MET A 57 -5.18 -1.86 -5.42
CA MET A 57 -6.21 -2.88 -5.67
C MET A 57 -5.66 -4.13 -6.39
N VAL A 58 -4.70 -3.97 -7.31
CA VAL A 58 -4.00 -5.11 -7.92
C VAL A 58 -3.25 -5.90 -6.84
N SER A 59 -2.47 -5.23 -5.99
CA SER A 59 -1.75 -5.86 -4.87
C SER A 59 -2.69 -6.58 -3.89
N TYR A 60 -3.85 -6.02 -3.61
CA TYR A 60 -4.86 -6.63 -2.74
C TYR A 60 -5.38 -7.95 -3.32
N ASN A 61 -5.66 -8.00 -4.62
CA ASN A 61 -6.06 -9.22 -5.29
C ASN A 61 -4.93 -10.27 -5.26
N ILE A 62 -3.67 -9.87 -5.42
CA ILE A 62 -2.52 -10.78 -5.32
C ILE A 62 -2.48 -11.40 -3.92
N VAL A 63 -2.51 -10.57 -2.87
CA VAL A 63 -2.50 -11.02 -1.46
C VAL A 63 -3.65 -11.97 -1.16
N VAL A 64 -4.88 -11.64 -1.56
CA VAL A 64 -6.06 -12.49 -1.32
C VAL A 64 -5.89 -13.83 -2.04
N GLY A 65 -5.38 -13.83 -3.27
CA GLY A 65 -5.08 -15.05 -4.01
C GLY A 65 -4.06 -15.93 -3.28
N ASP A 66 -2.96 -15.35 -2.84
CA ASP A 66 -1.83 -16.06 -2.24
C ASP A 66 -2.18 -16.69 -0.89
N THR A 67 -2.95 -15.95 -0.10
CA THR A 67 -3.33 -16.33 1.27
C THR A 67 -4.54 -17.27 1.30
N ILE A 68 -5.65 -16.93 0.63
CA ILE A 68 -6.87 -17.76 0.63
C ILE A 68 -6.64 -19.10 -0.04
N THR A 69 -5.81 -19.16 -1.10
CA THR A 69 -5.50 -20.43 -1.76
C THR A 69 -4.85 -21.42 -0.79
N LYS A 70 -3.90 -20.98 0.05
CA LYS A 70 -3.29 -21.84 1.09
C LYS A 70 -4.30 -22.31 2.13
N VAL A 71 -5.19 -21.41 2.54
CA VAL A 71 -6.25 -21.75 3.49
C VAL A 71 -7.19 -22.81 2.90
N PHE A 72 -7.59 -22.68 1.63
CA PHE A 72 -8.44 -23.67 0.97
C PHE A 72 -7.73 -25.02 0.79
N ILE A 73 -6.45 -25.02 0.42
CA ILE A 73 -5.64 -26.24 0.34
C ILE A 73 -5.64 -26.97 1.69
N ARG A 74 -5.42 -26.24 2.79
CA ARG A 74 -5.43 -26.82 4.15
C ARG A 74 -6.82 -27.30 4.58
N LEU A 75 -7.85 -26.45 4.44
CA LEU A 75 -9.18 -26.70 4.97
C LEU A 75 -9.91 -27.85 4.25
N PHE A 76 -9.76 -27.93 2.93
CA PHE A 76 -10.44 -28.94 2.11
C PHE A 76 -9.52 -30.08 1.67
N SER A 77 -8.27 -30.13 2.15
CA SER A 77 -7.27 -31.14 1.77
C SER A 77 -7.14 -31.30 0.25
N LEU A 78 -7.08 -30.16 -0.46
CA LEU A 78 -7.14 -30.14 -1.92
C LEU A 78 -5.85 -30.64 -2.54
N ARG A 79 -5.98 -31.37 -3.65
CA ARG A 79 -4.85 -31.62 -4.56
C ARG A 79 -4.52 -30.33 -5.31
N THR A 80 -3.25 -30.16 -5.69
CA THR A 80 -2.76 -29.01 -6.47
C THR A 80 -3.45 -28.82 -7.82
N THR A 81 -4.09 -29.86 -8.36
CA THR A 81 -4.88 -29.80 -9.61
C THR A 81 -6.31 -29.31 -9.42
N SER A 82 -6.77 -29.12 -8.19
CA SER A 82 -8.14 -28.69 -7.89
C SER A 82 -8.35 -27.22 -8.26
N LEU A 83 -9.53 -26.86 -8.77
CA LEU A 83 -9.84 -25.46 -9.12
C LEU A 83 -9.67 -24.51 -7.93
N LEU A 84 -10.09 -24.92 -6.72
CA LEU A 84 -9.94 -24.14 -5.49
C LEU A 84 -8.49 -24.07 -4.97
N ALA A 85 -7.56 -24.81 -5.58
CA ALA A 85 -6.12 -24.69 -5.33
C ALA A 85 -5.43 -23.78 -6.35
N ARG A 86 -6.17 -23.26 -7.35
CA ARG A 86 -5.64 -22.31 -8.32
C ARG A 86 -5.93 -20.87 -7.90
N ARG A 87 -4.88 -20.08 -7.81
CA ARG A 87 -4.90 -18.67 -7.44
C ARG A 87 -5.86 -17.85 -8.31
N ASP A 88 -5.77 -17.98 -9.62
CA ASP A 88 -6.60 -17.22 -10.57
C ASP A 88 -8.10 -17.44 -10.32
N PHE A 89 -8.48 -18.69 -10.07
CA PHE A 89 -9.85 -19.05 -9.75
C PHE A 89 -10.32 -18.51 -8.38
N VAL A 90 -9.46 -18.58 -7.35
CA VAL A 90 -9.75 -18.06 -6.01
C VAL A 90 -9.93 -16.53 -6.04
N VAL A 91 -9.05 -15.81 -6.73
CA VAL A 91 -9.17 -14.36 -6.91
C VAL A 91 -10.43 -14.02 -7.69
N ALA A 92 -10.78 -14.79 -8.73
CA ALA A 92 -12.03 -14.59 -9.48
C ALA A 92 -13.27 -14.73 -8.59
N LEU A 93 -13.30 -15.75 -7.73
CA LEU A 93 -14.39 -15.98 -6.78
C LEU A 93 -14.50 -14.82 -5.77
N ALA A 94 -13.39 -14.43 -5.15
CA ALA A 94 -13.36 -13.29 -4.24
C ALA A 94 -13.81 -12.00 -4.94
N THR A 95 -13.35 -11.77 -6.17
CA THR A 95 -13.72 -10.59 -6.96
C THR A 95 -15.22 -10.55 -7.26
N LEU A 96 -15.78 -11.65 -7.74
CA LEU A 96 -17.18 -11.73 -8.15
C LEU A 96 -18.15 -11.64 -6.97
N PHE A 97 -17.86 -12.36 -5.89
CA PHE A 97 -18.80 -12.53 -4.77
C PHE A 97 -18.56 -11.60 -3.59
N VAL A 98 -17.39 -10.96 -3.50
CA VAL A 98 -17.03 -10.06 -2.39
C VAL A 98 -16.68 -8.67 -2.91
N THR A 99 -15.66 -8.55 -3.75
CA THR A 99 -15.14 -7.24 -4.17
C THR A 99 -16.14 -6.42 -4.96
N ILE A 100 -16.76 -6.99 -6.00
CA ILE A 100 -17.75 -6.29 -6.84
C ILE A 100 -18.96 -5.82 -6.01
N PRO A 101 -19.64 -6.68 -5.22
CA PRO A 101 -20.74 -6.23 -4.36
C PRO A 101 -20.35 -5.11 -3.40
N LEU A 102 -19.16 -5.19 -2.78
CA LEU A 102 -18.69 -4.16 -1.86
C LEU A 102 -18.36 -2.83 -2.58
N CYS A 103 -17.76 -2.87 -3.76
CA CYS A 103 -17.42 -1.65 -4.53
C CYS A 103 -18.63 -0.95 -5.15
N LEU A 104 -19.72 -1.69 -5.39
CA LEU A 104 -21.01 -1.15 -5.83
C LEU A 104 -21.85 -0.61 -4.67
N PHE A 105 -21.46 -0.90 -3.42
CA PHE A 105 -22.18 -0.40 -2.25
C PHE A 105 -21.95 1.11 -2.09
N ARG A 106 -23.04 1.88 -2.06
CA ARG A 106 -22.98 3.36 -2.05
C ARG A 106 -22.68 3.97 -0.68
N ASP A 107 -23.02 3.26 0.39
CA ASP A 107 -22.95 3.77 1.75
C ASP A 107 -21.69 3.25 2.46
N LEU A 108 -20.56 3.90 2.17
CA LEU A 108 -19.28 3.57 2.80
C LEU A 108 -19.20 3.98 4.27
N ALA A 109 -20.11 4.83 4.78
CA ALA A 109 -20.16 5.16 6.20
C ALA A 109 -20.46 3.91 7.06
N LYS A 110 -21.13 2.90 6.50
CA LYS A 110 -21.32 1.60 7.16
C LYS A 110 -20.02 0.80 7.25
N LEU A 111 -19.05 1.00 6.35
CA LEU A 111 -17.72 0.38 6.44
C LEU A 111 -16.87 1.00 7.55
N ALA A 112 -17.12 2.26 7.94
CA ALA A 112 -16.41 2.89 9.06
C ALA A 112 -16.61 2.15 10.39
N ARG A 113 -17.72 1.42 10.59
CA ARG A 113 -17.91 0.55 11.77
C ARG A 113 -16.97 -0.66 11.75
N TRP A 114 -16.61 -1.13 10.55
CA TRP A 114 -15.72 -2.27 10.35
C TRP A 114 -14.23 -1.87 10.43
N SER A 115 -13.89 -0.58 10.35
CA SER A 115 -12.49 -0.12 10.47
C SER A 115 -11.88 -0.43 11.85
N LEU A 116 -12.66 -0.31 12.93
CA LEU A 116 -12.25 -0.71 14.28
C LEU A 116 -11.98 -2.22 14.37
N ALA A 117 -12.85 -3.03 13.74
CA ALA A 117 -12.65 -4.48 13.68
C ALA A 117 -11.38 -4.83 12.90
N SER A 118 -11.12 -4.15 11.78
CA SER A 118 -9.89 -4.30 11.00
C SER A 118 -8.63 -4.00 11.81
N LEU A 119 -8.64 -2.94 12.64
CA LEU A 119 -7.51 -2.63 13.53
C LEU A 119 -7.22 -3.75 14.53
N VAL A 120 -8.27 -4.33 15.14
CA VAL A 120 -8.12 -5.48 16.06
C VAL A 120 -7.53 -6.68 15.33
N LEU A 121 -7.96 -6.95 14.09
CA LEU A 121 -7.42 -8.04 13.27
C LEU A 121 -5.94 -7.82 12.91
N VAL A 122 -5.51 -6.59 12.63
CA VAL A 122 -4.09 -6.28 12.38
C VAL A 122 -3.24 -6.57 13.61
N LEU A 123 -3.70 -6.18 14.81
CA LEU A 123 -3.01 -6.49 16.06
C LEU A 123 -2.97 -7.99 16.34
N PHE A 124 -4.06 -8.71 16.01
CA PHE A 124 -4.10 -10.17 16.09
C PHE A 124 -3.07 -10.83 15.16
N ILE A 125 -2.97 -10.38 13.90
CA ILE A 125 -1.97 -10.90 12.94
C ILE A 125 -0.55 -10.65 13.48
N LEU A 126 -0.29 -9.46 14.02
CA LEU A 126 1.01 -9.15 14.63
C LEU A 126 1.31 -10.09 15.80
N LEU A 127 0.35 -10.34 16.68
CA LEU A 127 0.50 -11.28 17.78
C LEU A 127 0.83 -12.70 17.29
N CYS A 128 0.11 -13.17 16.27
CA CYS A 128 0.38 -14.46 15.62
C CYS A 128 1.84 -14.56 15.14
N ILE A 129 2.33 -13.53 14.46
CA ILE A 129 3.73 -13.47 13.96
C ILE A 129 4.73 -13.45 15.12
N LEU A 130 4.48 -12.66 16.18
CA LEU A 130 5.35 -12.61 17.35
C LEU A 130 5.43 -13.96 18.08
N ILE A 131 4.30 -14.68 18.19
CA ILE A 131 4.29 -16.04 18.73
C ILE A 131 5.16 -16.94 17.85
N ARG A 132 4.98 -16.89 16.52
CA ARG A 132 5.73 -17.76 15.60
C ARG A 132 7.21 -17.44 15.48
N MET A 133 7.59 -16.18 15.68
CA MET A 133 8.99 -15.76 15.73
C MET A 133 9.79 -16.61 16.71
N SER A 134 9.24 -16.93 17.89
CA SER A 134 9.93 -17.77 18.88
C SER A 134 10.00 -19.27 18.52
N SER A 135 9.03 -19.78 17.72
CA SER A 135 8.90 -21.22 17.46
C SER A 135 9.52 -21.67 16.13
N ILE A 136 9.57 -20.78 15.13
CA ILE A 136 9.98 -21.13 13.76
C ILE A 136 11.41 -20.66 13.47
N SER A 137 11.93 -19.67 14.21
CA SER A 137 13.29 -19.14 13.99
C SER A 137 14.39 -20.20 14.12
N GLU A 138 14.16 -21.27 14.90
CA GLU A 138 15.13 -22.37 15.05
C GLU A 138 15.19 -23.30 13.83
N ILE A 139 14.11 -23.36 13.05
CA ILE A 139 13.95 -24.26 11.90
C ILE A 139 14.45 -23.58 10.61
N VAL A 140 14.32 -22.25 10.55
CA VAL A 140 14.68 -21.49 9.35
C VAL A 140 16.19 -21.29 9.29
N PRO A 141 16.87 -21.68 8.19
CA PRO A 141 18.30 -21.47 8.06
C PRO A 141 18.63 -19.99 7.94
N VAL A 142 19.59 -19.54 8.76
CA VAL A 142 20.12 -18.17 8.72
C VAL A 142 20.93 -17.95 7.44
N THR A 143 20.65 -16.89 6.70
CA THR A 143 21.42 -16.51 5.51
C THR A 143 22.76 -15.88 5.90
N ARG A 144 23.78 -15.99 5.03
CA ARG A 144 25.16 -15.55 5.32
C ARG A 144 25.26 -14.04 5.57
N ASP A 145 24.38 -13.31 4.93
CA ASP A 145 24.26 -11.86 4.84
C ASP A 145 23.13 -11.33 5.75
N ALA A 146 22.61 -12.19 6.65
CA ALA A 146 21.67 -11.78 7.68
C ALA A 146 22.24 -10.63 8.53
N TRP A 147 21.42 -9.60 8.75
CA TRP A 147 21.77 -8.40 9.52
C TRP A 147 22.88 -7.53 8.91
N ALA A 148 23.17 -7.70 7.61
CA ALA A 148 23.97 -6.73 6.87
C ALA A 148 23.37 -5.31 7.04
N PHE A 149 24.22 -4.33 7.36
CA PHE A 149 23.76 -2.97 7.63
C PHE A 149 23.16 -2.28 6.40
N ALA A 150 23.68 -2.58 5.21
CA ALA A 150 23.24 -1.97 3.96
C ALA A 150 23.26 -2.99 2.83
N ASP A 151 22.29 -2.85 1.93
CA ASP A 151 22.13 -3.61 0.72
C ASP A 151 21.69 -2.68 -0.44
N THR A 152 21.76 -3.15 -1.67
CA THR A 152 21.36 -2.41 -2.88
C THR A 152 19.86 -2.08 -2.94
N GLY A 153 19.02 -2.81 -2.19
CA GLY A 153 17.57 -2.64 -2.12
C GLY A 153 17.05 -1.42 -1.32
N ILE A 154 17.88 -0.42 -1.01
CA ILE A 154 17.46 0.75 -0.19
C ILE A 154 16.32 1.54 -0.85
N VAL A 155 16.43 1.87 -2.14
CA VAL A 155 15.43 2.69 -2.83
C VAL A 155 14.12 1.94 -3.06
N PRO A 156 14.12 0.65 -3.47
CA PRO A 156 12.91 -0.17 -3.49
C PRO A 156 12.21 -0.22 -2.14
N ALA A 157 12.98 -0.41 -1.05
CA ALA A 157 12.44 -0.40 0.30
C ALA A 157 11.78 0.94 0.64
N ILE A 158 12.41 2.08 0.30
CA ILE A 158 11.80 3.40 0.47
C ILE A 158 10.50 3.52 -0.33
N GLY A 159 10.45 2.99 -1.56
CA GLY A 159 9.23 2.94 -2.38
C GLY A 159 8.10 2.16 -1.67
N ILE A 160 8.38 0.95 -1.19
CA ILE A 160 7.40 0.12 -0.48
C ILE A 160 6.94 0.81 0.81
N MET A 161 7.87 1.41 1.58
CA MET A 161 7.53 2.17 2.78
C MET A 161 6.71 3.42 2.45
N ALA A 162 7.04 4.14 1.37
CA ALA A 162 6.24 5.28 0.92
C ALA A 162 4.82 4.82 0.61
N PHE A 163 4.66 3.76 -0.19
CA PHE A 163 3.37 3.14 -0.46
C PHE A 163 2.58 2.79 0.81
N ALA A 164 3.23 2.19 1.81
CA ALA A 164 2.59 1.78 3.06
C ALA A 164 2.14 2.96 3.94
N PHE A 165 2.87 4.08 3.88
CA PHE A 165 2.55 5.29 4.66
C PHE A 165 1.68 6.31 3.89
N MET A 166 1.39 6.05 2.61
CA MET A 166 0.52 6.90 1.81
C MET A 166 -0.89 6.98 2.38
N CYS A 167 -1.32 8.20 2.68
CA CYS A 167 -2.73 8.52 2.88
C CYS A 167 -3.12 9.87 2.25
N HIS A 168 -2.20 10.51 1.54
CA HIS A 168 -2.32 11.88 1.00
C HIS A 168 -3.56 12.08 0.11
N HIS A 169 -3.92 11.08 -0.67
CA HIS A 169 -5.09 11.16 -1.56
C HIS A 169 -6.43 11.24 -0.79
N ASN A 170 -6.45 10.83 0.50
CA ASN A 170 -7.64 10.85 1.37
C ASN A 170 -7.58 11.94 2.45
N VAL A 171 -6.52 12.73 2.52
CA VAL A 171 -6.33 13.70 3.63
C VAL A 171 -7.48 14.68 3.76
N PHE A 172 -7.99 15.23 2.64
CA PHE A 172 -9.09 16.19 2.71
C PHE A 172 -10.41 15.55 3.13
N LEU A 173 -10.66 14.31 2.69
CA LEU A 173 -11.82 13.54 3.16
C LEU A 173 -11.75 13.31 4.68
N LEU A 174 -10.56 13.01 5.20
CA LEU A 174 -10.34 12.86 6.64
C LEU A 174 -10.43 14.18 7.38
N TYR A 175 -9.82 15.25 6.85
CA TYR A 175 -9.82 16.58 7.45
C TYR A 175 -11.23 17.14 7.61
N GLU A 176 -12.07 17.03 6.58
CA GLU A 176 -13.47 17.48 6.61
C GLU A 176 -14.35 16.61 7.52
N SER A 177 -13.95 15.37 7.82
CA SER A 177 -14.67 14.51 8.76
C SER A 177 -14.41 14.83 10.24
N ILE A 178 -13.44 15.69 10.53
CA ILE A 178 -13.09 16.10 11.88
C ILE A 178 -13.99 17.26 12.32
N GLU A 179 -14.66 17.09 13.45
CA GLU A 179 -15.41 18.18 14.10
C GLU A 179 -14.46 19.30 14.53
N ASP A 180 -14.80 20.54 14.14
CA ASP A 180 -13.98 21.74 14.38
C ASP A 180 -12.52 21.60 13.89
N ALA A 181 -12.36 21.10 12.66
CA ALA A 181 -11.07 20.89 12.03
C ALA A 181 -10.19 22.16 12.05
N SER A 182 -8.96 22.01 12.54
CA SER A 182 -7.95 23.06 12.59
C SER A 182 -6.55 22.49 12.33
N GLN A 183 -5.62 23.35 11.93
CA GLN A 183 -4.23 22.95 11.68
C GLN A 183 -3.58 22.29 12.91
N THR A 184 -3.81 22.84 14.11
CA THR A 184 -3.19 22.31 15.34
C THR A 184 -3.72 20.94 15.70
N LEU A 185 -5.02 20.70 15.51
CA LEU A 185 -5.64 19.39 15.70
C LEU A 185 -5.11 18.39 14.67
N TRP A 186 -5.03 18.79 13.39
CA TRP A 186 -4.47 17.96 12.33
C TRP A 186 -3.01 17.57 12.58
N ASP A 187 -2.16 18.51 12.99
CA ASP A 187 -0.76 18.24 13.32
C ASP A 187 -0.67 17.18 14.42
N ARG A 188 -1.45 17.33 15.51
CA ARG A 188 -1.48 16.36 16.62
C ARG A 188 -1.98 14.98 16.17
N LEU A 189 -3.06 14.91 15.41
CA LEU A 189 -3.61 13.64 14.92
C LEU A 189 -2.66 12.93 13.96
N THR A 190 -1.98 13.70 13.11
CA THR A 190 -0.98 13.19 12.17
C THR A 190 0.20 12.57 12.94
N HIS A 191 0.78 13.30 13.89
CA HIS A 191 1.91 12.82 14.70
C HIS A 191 1.58 11.52 15.45
N ILE A 192 0.39 11.44 16.08
CA ILE A 192 -0.04 10.23 16.80
C ILE A 192 -0.23 9.08 15.82
N SER A 193 -0.95 9.31 14.71
CA SER A 193 -1.30 8.26 13.75
C SER A 193 -0.05 7.70 13.06
N VAL A 194 0.82 8.56 12.53
CA VAL A 194 2.08 8.15 11.89
C VAL A 194 3.02 7.48 12.90
N GLY A 195 3.06 7.98 14.14
CA GLY A 195 3.84 7.37 15.23
C GLY A 195 3.38 5.93 15.54
N VAL A 196 2.07 5.72 15.71
CA VAL A 196 1.49 4.38 15.95
C VAL A 196 1.77 3.45 14.76
N THR A 197 1.54 3.92 13.53
CA THR A 197 1.83 3.14 12.32
C THR A 197 3.32 2.79 12.23
N CYS A 198 4.22 3.71 12.57
CA CYS A 198 5.65 3.45 12.58
C CYS A 198 6.04 2.35 13.58
N VAL A 199 5.47 2.36 14.79
CA VAL A 199 5.72 1.31 15.79
C VAL A 199 5.20 -0.04 15.31
N VAL A 200 3.95 -0.10 14.81
CA VAL A 200 3.36 -1.36 14.32
C VAL A 200 4.16 -1.90 13.13
N SER A 201 4.50 -1.07 12.14
CA SER A 201 5.32 -1.45 10.99
C SER A 201 6.72 -1.92 11.39
N PHE A 202 7.33 -1.28 12.40
CA PHE A 202 8.60 -1.72 12.94
C PHE A 202 8.50 -3.12 13.55
N LEU A 203 7.45 -3.40 14.31
CA LEU A 203 7.22 -4.72 14.94
C LEU A 203 7.01 -5.82 13.89
N PHE A 204 6.22 -5.56 12.84
CA PHE A 204 6.10 -6.49 11.70
C PHE A 204 7.45 -6.72 11.01
N GLY A 205 8.16 -5.64 10.69
CA GLY A 205 9.44 -5.71 9.99
C GLY A 205 10.50 -6.47 10.77
N ILE A 206 10.68 -6.17 12.06
CA ILE A 206 11.68 -6.85 12.90
C ILE A 206 11.30 -8.31 13.15
N ALA A 207 10.03 -8.61 13.44
CA ALA A 207 9.61 -9.99 13.71
C ALA A 207 9.73 -10.87 12.45
N GLY A 208 9.31 -10.34 11.29
CA GLY A 208 9.46 -11.04 10.02
C GLY A 208 10.92 -11.27 9.64
N TYR A 209 11.75 -10.21 9.66
CA TYR A 209 13.15 -10.32 9.28
C TYR A 209 13.97 -11.17 10.26
N ALA A 210 13.72 -11.05 11.58
CA ALA A 210 14.41 -11.89 12.57
C ALA A 210 14.08 -13.38 12.42
N THR A 211 12.87 -13.70 11.94
CA THR A 211 12.45 -15.10 11.72
C THR A 211 13.04 -15.68 10.44
N PHE A 212 13.02 -14.92 9.33
CA PHE A 212 13.31 -15.48 8.01
C PHE A 212 14.64 -15.03 7.39
N THR A 213 15.25 -13.96 7.90
CA THR A 213 16.50 -13.38 7.40
C THR A 213 16.44 -13.12 5.89
N GLY A 214 17.39 -13.60 5.09
CA GLY A 214 17.35 -13.44 3.63
C GLY A 214 16.30 -14.30 2.92
N ASN A 215 15.52 -15.13 3.62
CA ASN A 215 14.44 -15.92 3.00
C ASN A 215 13.10 -15.16 2.92
N VAL A 216 13.02 -13.93 3.44
CA VAL A 216 11.79 -13.13 3.46
C VAL A 216 11.22 -12.96 2.05
N GLN A 217 9.94 -13.25 1.88
CA GLN A 217 9.20 -13.02 0.64
C GLN A 217 8.53 -11.64 0.66
N GLY A 218 8.10 -11.16 -0.52
CA GLY A 218 7.39 -9.88 -0.65
C GLY A 218 6.07 -9.84 0.13
N ASP A 219 5.40 -10.98 0.29
CA ASP A 219 4.35 -11.19 1.29
C ASP A 219 4.91 -12.03 2.44
N LEU A 220 4.99 -11.44 3.64
CA LEU A 220 5.51 -12.12 4.82
C LEU A 220 4.72 -13.39 5.18
N LEU A 221 3.41 -13.44 4.89
CA LEU A 221 2.59 -14.61 5.18
C LEU A 221 2.87 -15.79 4.23
N GLU A 222 3.57 -15.58 3.11
CA GLU A 222 4.02 -16.65 2.21
C GLU A 222 5.14 -17.49 2.81
N ASN A 223 5.95 -16.90 3.70
CA ASN A 223 7.02 -17.62 4.35
C ASN A 223 6.53 -18.73 5.29
N TYR A 224 5.33 -18.59 5.85
CA TYR A 224 4.79 -19.58 6.77
C TYR A 224 4.21 -20.79 6.02
N CYS A 225 4.29 -21.96 6.63
CA CYS A 225 3.81 -23.18 5.99
C CYS A 225 2.27 -23.20 5.86
N TRP A 226 1.76 -23.88 4.83
CA TRP A 226 0.31 -23.97 4.57
C TRP A 226 -0.42 -24.85 5.58
N TYR A 227 0.28 -25.75 6.28
CA TYR A 227 -0.29 -26.59 7.34
C TYR A 227 -0.28 -25.93 8.72
N ASP A 228 0.25 -24.72 8.85
CA ASP A 228 0.23 -23.96 10.10
C ASP A 228 -1.14 -23.30 10.30
N ASP A 229 -1.96 -23.92 11.17
CA ASP A 229 -3.33 -23.48 11.40
C ASP A 229 -3.44 -22.09 12.06
N LEU A 230 -2.48 -21.70 12.90
CA LEU A 230 -2.44 -20.36 13.49
C LEU A 230 -2.16 -19.32 12.40
N MET A 231 -1.24 -19.61 11.49
CA MET A 231 -0.93 -18.71 10.37
C MET A 231 -2.05 -18.70 9.32
N ASN A 232 -2.78 -19.79 9.14
CA ASN A 232 -3.98 -19.79 8.30
C ASN A 232 -5.10 -18.91 8.88
N LEU A 233 -5.24 -18.85 10.21
CA LEU A 233 -6.15 -17.90 10.83
C LEU A 233 -5.69 -16.44 10.61
N ALA A 234 -4.38 -16.17 10.69
CA ALA A 234 -3.81 -14.87 10.36
C ALA A 234 -4.03 -14.50 8.87
N ARG A 235 -3.90 -15.46 7.94
CA ARG A 235 -4.19 -15.29 6.50
C ARG A 235 -5.65 -14.92 6.25
N LEU A 236 -6.59 -15.58 6.93
CA LEU A 236 -8.01 -15.26 6.86
C LEU A 236 -8.29 -13.84 7.37
N ALA A 237 -7.73 -13.49 8.54
CA ALA A 237 -7.84 -12.16 9.11
C ALA A 237 -7.28 -11.08 8.16
N PHE A 238 -6.11 -11.35 7.56
CA PHE A 238 -5.46 -10.44 6.63
C PHE A 238 -6.27 -10.24 5.35
N SER A 239 -6.75 -11.34 4.76
CA SER A 239 -7.62 -11.30 3.58
C SER A 239 -8.90 -10.51 3.84
N PHE A 240 -9.53 -10.74 4.99
CA PHE A 240 -10.75 -10.01 5.37
C PHE A 240 -10.48 -8.51 5.51
N THR A 241 -9.40 -8.12 6.20
CA THR A 241 -9.00 -6.72 6.33
C THR A 241 -8.74 -6.07 4.96
N ILE A 242 -8.01 -6.74 4.06
CA ILE A 242 -7.71 -6.24 2.72
C ILE A 242 -8.98 -6.08 1.87
N LEU A 243 -9.91 -7.05 1.93
CA LEU A 243 -11.18 -6.99 1.22
C LEU A 243 -12.09 -5.85 1.72
N LEU A 244 -11.97 -5.45 2.99
CA LEU A 244 -12.68 -4.28 3.52
C LEU A 244 -12.05 -2.94 3.10
N THR A 245 -10.75 -2.91 2.82
CA THR A 245 -10.04 -1.72 2.33
C THR A 245 -10.27 -1.49 0.84
N TYR A 246 -10.41 -2.56 0.06
CA TYR A 246 -10.58 -2.50 -1.41
C TYR A 246 -11.64 -1.49 -1.90
N PRO A 247 -12.86 -1.42 -1.32
CA PRO A 247 -13.90 -0.52 -1.80
C PRO A 247 -13.55 0.96 -1.65
N ILE A 248 -12.70 1.30 -0.66
CA ILE A 248 -12.23 2.67 -0.43
C ILE A 248 -11.31 3.09 -1.58
N GLU A 249 -10.34 2.26 -1.94
CA GLU A 249 -9.46 2.52 -3.08
C GLU A 249 -10.24 2.57 -4.41
N CYS A 250 -11.21 1.66 -4.59
CA CYS A 250 -12.09 1.69 -5.76
C CYS A 250 -12.91 2.97 -5.84
N LEU A 251 -13.40 3.48 -4.70
CA LEU A 251 -14.13 4.74 -4.62
C LEU A 251 -13.26 5.91 -5.07
N VAL A 252 -12.03 6.01 -4.55
CA VAL A 252 -11.08 7.06 -4.92
C VAL A 252 -10.78 7.00 -6.41
N ALA A 253 -10.39 5.84 -6.94
CA ALA A 253 -10.08 5.66 -8.35
C ALA A 253 -11.27 6.03 -9.26
N ARG A 254 -12.49 5.60 -8.89
CA ARG A 254 -13.73 5.93 -9.62
C ARG A 254 -14.05 7.42 -9.56
N SER A 255 -13.83 8.07 -8.40
CA SER A 255 -14.09 9.49 -8.22
C SER A 255 -13.21 10.35 -9.13
N VAL A 256 -11.94 9.96 -9.28
CA VAL A 256 -10.99 10.63 -10.18
C VAL A 256 -11.39 10.43 -11.63
N LEU A 257 -11.71 9.19 -12.05
CA LEU A 257 -12.17 8.93 -13.42
C LEU A 257 -13.47 9.68 -13.75
N THR A 258 -14.40 9.74 -12.80
CA THR A 258 -15.65 10.46 -12.98
C THR A 258 -15.38 11.95 -13.17
N GLN A 259 -14.52 12.56 -12.35
CA GLN A 259 -14.18 13.98 -12.48
C GLN A 259 -13.48 14.31 -13.81
N VAL A 260 -12.56 13.44 -14.27
CA VAL A 260 -11.81 13.66 -15.51
C VAL A 260 -12.67 13.40 -16.76
N LEU A 261 -13.55 12.40 -16.73
CA LEU A 261 -14.30 11.93 -17.91
C LEU A 261 -15.76 12.41 -17.95
N SER A 262 -16.32 12.95 -16.86
CA SER A 262 -17.72 13.36 -16.78
C SER A 262 -17.84 14.71 -16.05
N SER A 263 -18.45 15.71 -16.69
CA SER A 263 -18.33 17.08 -16.21
C SER A 263 -19.23 17.44 -15.02
N HIS A 264 -20.34 16.75 -14.73
CA HIS A 264 -21.25 17.22 -13.66
C HIS A 264 -22.08 16.18 -12.89
N TYR A 265 -22.45 15.01 -13.43
CA TYR A 265 -23.18 13.97 -12.67
C TYR A 265 -22.90 12.55 -13.21
N SER A 266 -22.52 11.63 -12.32
CA SER A 266 -22.39 10.21 -12.65
C SER A 266 -23.76 9.53 -12.58
N THR A 267 -24.22 8.99 -13.71
CA THR A 267 -25.41 8.15 -13.74
C THR A 267 -25.14 6.80 -13.07
N ASP A 268 -26.20 6.12 -12.62
CA ASP A 268 -26.10 4.77 -12.05
C ASP A 268 -25.41 3.77 -12.99
N VAL A 269 -25.62 3.92 -14.31
CA VAL A 269 -24.96 3.11 -15.34
C VAL A 269 -23.46 3.42 -15.42
N GLN A 270 -23.07 4.70 -15.38
CA GLN A 270 -21.65 5.09 -15.37
C GLN A 270 -20.96 4.63 -14.08
N HIS A 271 -21.65 4.71 -12.94
CA HIS A 271 -21.14 4.23 -11.66
C HIS A 271 -20.81 2.73 -11.72
N VAL A 272 -21.78 1.91 -12.16
CA VAL A 272 -21.59 0.46 -12.32
C VAL A 272 -20.52 0.17 -13.37
N GLY A 273 -20.58 0.84 -14.52
CA GLY A 273 -19.65 0.63 -15.64
C GLY A 273 -18.19 0.92 -15.26
N PHE A 274 -17.92 2.06 -14.62
CA PHE A 274 -16.58 2.39 -14.14
C PHE A 274 -16.09 1.43 -13.07
N THR A 275 -16.94 1.04 -12.11
CA THR A 275 -16.54 0.04 -11.10
C THR A 275 -16.19 -1.29 -11.71
N LEU A 276 -17.02 -1.83 -12.61
CA LEU A 276 -16.75 -3.10 -13.27
C LEU A 276 -15.48 -3.03 -14.14
N ALA A 277 -15.24 -1.91 -14.82
CA ALA A 277 -14.03 -1.71 -15.60
C ALA A 277 -12.77 -1.68 -14.71
N ILE A 278 -12.78 -0.85 -13.64
CA ILE A 278 -11.64 -0.73 -12.71
C ILE A 278 -11.33 -2.09 -12.08
N VAL A 279 -12.34 -2.75 -11.49
CA VAL A 279 -12.17 -4.04 -10.81
C VAL A 279 -11.78 -5.14 -11.79
N GLY A 280 -12.36 -5.13 -12.99
CA GLY A 280 -12.05 -6.10 -14.04
C GLY A 280 -10.61 -6.00 -14.54
N VAL A 281 -10.11 -4.79 -14.81
CA VAL A 281 -8.71 -4.60 -15.21
C VAL A 281 -7.76 -4.92 -14.04
N ALA A 282 -8.10 -4.52 -12.81
CA ALA A 282 -7.30 -4.86 -11.63
C ALA A 282 -7.22 -6.39 -11.41
N TYR A 283 -8.31 -7.12 -11.64
CA TYR A 283 -8.33 -8.58 -11.64
C TYR A 283 -7.38 -9.16 -12.70
N VAL A 284 -7.51 -8.74 -13.96
CA VAL A 284 -6.67 -9.24 -15.06
C VAL A 284 -5.18 -9.01 -14.75
N LEU A 285 -4.80 -7.81 -14.32
CA LEU A 285 -3.42 -7.53 -13.95
C LEU A 285 -2.95 -8.41 -12.79
N SER A 286 -3.78 -8.58 -11.75
CA SER A 286 -3.42 -9.38 -10.58
C SER A 286 -3.18 -10.87 -10.90
N VAL A 287 -3.90 -11.46 -11.85
CA VAL A 287 -3.68 -12.87 -12.24
C VAL A 287 -2.54 -13.04 -13.22
N THR A 288 -2.10 -11.98 -13.91
CA THR A 288 -0.94 -12.00 -14.81
C THR A 288 0.39 -11.68 -14.11
N THR A 289 0.34 -11.19 -12.88
CA THR A 289 1.52 -10.83 -12.08
C THR A 289 1.51 -11.60 -10.77
N ASP A 290 2.63 -12.25 -10.48
CA ASP A 290 2.79 -13.04 -9.26
C ASP A 290 3.69 -12.34 -8.21
N CYS A 291 4.40 -11.28 -8.60
CA CYS A 291 5.38 -10.60 -7.76
C CYS A 291 4.77 -9.43 -6.97
N LEU A 292 4.22 -9.68 -5.78
CA LEU A 292 3.67 -8.61 -4.92
C LEU A 292 4.70 -7.50 -4.67
N GLY A 293 5.93 -7.85 -4.25
CA GLY A 293 6.97 -6.88 -3.90
C GLY A 293 7.29 -5.89 -5.02
N VAL A 294 7.32 -6.37 -6.27
CA VAL A 294 7.59 -5.55 -7.46
C VAL A 294 6.44 -4.59 -7.73
N VAL A 295 5.19 -5.06 -7.59
CA VAL A 295 4.00 -4.21 -7.77
C VAL A 295 3.98 -3.09 -6.71
N LEU A 296 4.32 -3.43 -5.47
CA LEU A 296 4.41 -2.47 -4.37
C LEU A 296 5.54 -1.46 -4.57
N GLU A 297 6.72 -1.91 -4.99
CA GLU A 297 7.85 -1.06 -5.34
C GLU A 297 7.49 -0.08 -6.46
N LEU A 298 6.94 -0.59 -7.56
CA LEU A 298 6.54 0.21 -8.72
C LEU A 298 5.53 1.28 -8.32
N ASN A 299 4.51 0.92 -7.54
CA ASN A 299 3.53 1.88 -7.04
C ASN A 299 4.18 2.91 -6.11
N GLY A 300 5.07 2.43 -5.24
CA GLY A 300 5.87 3.22 -4.33
C GLY A 300 6.65 4.33 -5.03
N VAL A 301 7.45 3.96 -6.02
CA VAL A 301 8.36 4.87 -6.73
C VAL A 301 7.60 5.77 -7.69
N LEU A 302 6.63 5.24 -8.47
CA LEU A 302 5.99 5.97 -9.55
C LEU A 302 4.79 6.82 -9.13
N ALA A 303 4.08 6.42 -8.08
CA ALA A 303 2.86 7.10 -7.65
C ALA A 303 2.97 7.64 -6.22
N ALA A 304 3.32 6.79 -5.26
CA ALA A 304 3.35 7.18 -3.84
C ALA A 304 4.39 8.28 -3.57
N VAL A 305 5.65 8.11 -3.97
CA VAL A 305 6.70 9.10 -3.72
C VAL A 305 6.37 10.48 -4.33
N PRO A 306 5.92 10.58 -5.60
CA PRO A 306 5.46 11.86 -6.14
C PRO A 306 4.27 12.47 -5.39
N LEU A 307 3.25 11.66 -5.06
CA LEU A 307 2.05 12.12 -4.34
C LEU A 307 2.32 12.49 -2.87
N ALA A 308 3.20 11.79 -2.18
CA ALA A 308 3.51 12.11 -0.79
C ALA A 308 4.61 13.15 -0.67
N PHE A 309 5.71 13.03 -1.39
CA PHE A 309 6.91 13.81 -1.05
C PHE A 309 7.14 14.97 -2.00
N ILE A 310 6.82 14.83 -3.29
CA ILE A 310 7.12 15.87 -4.28
C ILE A 310 5.99 16.90 -4.32
N LEU A 311 4.78 16.47 -4.67
CA LEU A 311 3.67 17.38 -4.99
C LEU A 311 3.22 18.25 -3.80
N PRO A 312 3.06 17.74 -2.56
CA PRO A 312 2.74 18.59 -1.42
C PRO A 312 3.83 19.62 -1.15
N ALA A 313 5.09 19.20 -1.24
CA ALA A 313 6.25 20.06 -1.01
C ALA A 313 6.36 21.19 -2.04
N VAL A 314 6.30 20.86 -3.34
CA VAL A 314 6.42 21.86 -4.40
C VAL A 314 5.23 22.80 -4.45
N SER A 315 4.02 22.32 -4.12
CA SER A 315 2.82 23.17 -4.04
C SER A 315 2.95 24.18 -2.90
N TYR A 316 3.38 23.74 -1.72
CA TYR A 316 3.63 24.66 -0.60
C TYR A 316 4.72 25.68 -0.92
N LEU A 317 5.85 25.27 -1.51
CA LEU A 317 6.94 26.17 -1.89
C LEU A 317 6.49 27.28 -2.85
N LYS A 318 5.51 26.97 -3.70
CA LYS A 318 4.93 27.87 -4.69
C LYS A 318 3.88 28.82 -4.10
N LEU A 319 3.04 28.32 -3.19
CA LEU A 319 1.93 29.07 -2.58
C LEU A 319 2.39 29.99 -1.44
N GLU A 320 3.34 29.54 -0.62
CA GLU A 320 3.89 30.36 0.47
C GLU A 320 4.70 31.54 -0.11
N PRO A 321 4.52 32.78 0.33
CA PRO A 321 5.30 33.92 -0.17
C PRO A 321 6.77 33.89 0.29
N GLY A 322 7.64 34.64 -0.40
CA GLY A 322 9.04 34.81 -0.02
C GLY A 322 10.05 33.87 -0.71
N PRO A 323 11.36 34.05 -0.43
CA PRO A 323 12.44 33.37 -1.14
C PRO A 323 12.49 31.87 -0.82
N LEU A 324 12.85 31.05 -1.82
CA LEU A 324 12.92 29.58 -1.72
C LEU A 324 13.85 29.09 -0.61
N LEU A 325 14.93 29.83 -0.32
CA LEU A 325 15.91 29.49 0.71
C LEU A 325 15.59 30.09 2.09
N SER A 326 14.38 30.61 2.30
CA SER A 326 13.93 31.07 3.62
C SER A 326 13.87 29.89 4.62
N PRO A 327 14.13 30.14 5.92
CA PRO A 327 14.12 29.08 6.93
C PRO A 327 12.78 28.33 7.02
N ILE A 328 11.67 28.98 6.64
CA ILE A 328 10.33 28.40 6.59
C ILE A 328 10.19 27.40 5.43
N LYS A 329 10.77 27.71 4.26
CA LYS A 329 10.67 26.89 3.04
C LYS A 329 11.75 25.81 2.92
N ARG A 330 12.88 25.94 3.59
CA ARG A 330 13.99 24.97 3.55
C ARG A 330 13.56 23.51 3.83
N PRO A 331 12.72 23.21 4.84
CA PRO A 331 12.31 21.83 5.09
C PRO A 331 11.44 21.27 3.96
N ALA A 332 10.53 22.06 3.39
CA ALA A 332 9.74 21.68 2.21
C ALA A 332 10.63 21.44 0.98
N LEU A 333 11.66 22.27 0.77
CA LEU A 333 12.64 22.06 -0.30
C LEU A 333 13.42 20.75 -0.10
N GLY A 334 13.84 20.45 1.13
CA GLY A 334 14.49 19.19 1.46
C GLY A 334 13.60 17.97 1.17
N LEU A 335 12.31 18.05 1.52
CA LEU A 335 11.32 17.01 1.22
C LEU A 335 11.15 16.79 -0.29
N ALA A 336 11.04 17.87 -1.07
CA ALA A 336 10.93 17.78 -2.53
C ALA A 336 12.17 17.16 -3.17
N ILE A 337 13.37 17.55 -2.72
CA ILE A 337 14.65 16.99 -3.22
C ILE A 337 14.76 15.51 -2.85
N PHE A 338 14.41 15.14 -1.62
CA PHE A 338 14.38 13.74 -1.18
C PHE A 338 13.44 12.91 -2.06
N GLY A 339 12.19 13.36 -2.24
CA GLY A 339 11.22 12.68 -3.09
C GLY A 339 11.70 12.54 -4.53
N ALA A 340 12.22 13.61 -5.12
CA ALA A 340 12.73 13.60 -6.50
C ALA A 340 13.94 12.66 -6.65
N GLY A 341 14.85 12.63 -5.67
CA GLY A 341 16.01 11.73 -5.67
C GLY A 341 15.58 10.27 -5.59
N VAL A 342 14.67 9.92 -4.67
CA VAL A 342 14.11 8.57 -4.53
C VAL A 342 13.40 8.14 -5.82
N ALA A 343 12.55 9.00 -6.38
CA ALA A 343 11.82 8.70 -7.62
C ALA A 343 12.78 8.49 -8.80
N LEU A 344 13.78 9.36 -8.97
CA LEU A 344 14.75 9.26 -10.07
C LEU A 344 15.58 7.98 -9.97
N VAL A 345 16.14 7.69 -8.79
CA VAL A 345 16.96 6.49 -8.59
C VAL A 345 16.11 5.23 -8.72
N GLY A 346 14.88 5.24 -8.19
CA GLY A 346 13.98 4.10 -8.29
C GLY A 346 13.56 3.81 -9.72
N VAL A 347 13.21 4.83 -10.51
CA VAL A 347 12.91 4.68 -11.94
C VAL A 347 14.12 4.14 -12.69
N LEU A 348 15.32 4.63 -12.38
CA LEU A 348 16.55 4.13 -13.00
C LEU A 348 16.80 2.66 -12.67
N GLN A 349 16.63 2.25 -11.41
CA GLN A 349 16.79 0.86 -10.98
C GLN A 349 15.77 -0.06 -11.66
N ILE A 350 14.50 0.34 -11.71
CA ILE A 350 13.45 -0.40 -12.41
C ILE A 350 13.79 -0.54 -13.90
N ALA A 351 14.22 0.55 -14.55
CA ALA A 351 14.59 0.51 -15.96
C ALA A 351 15.80 -0.41 -16.24
N LEU A 352 16.80 -0.41 -15.36
CA LEU A 352 17.97 -1.29 -15.46
C LEU A 352 17.58 -2.76 -15.25
N ALA A 353 16.75 -3.06 -14.24
CA ALA A 353 16.27 -4.42 -13.97
C ALA A 353 15.46 -4.99 -15.16
N VAL A 354 14.64 -4.15 -15.80
CA VAL A 354 13.89 -4.55 -17.00
C VAL A 354 14.84 -4.84 -18.18
N ASN A 355 15.91 -4.05 -18.33
CA ASN A 355 16.83 -4.18 -19.46
C ASN A 355 17.80 -5.37 -19.33
N ASP A 356 18.23 -5.68 -18.12
CA ASP A 356 19.26 -6.69 -17.87
C ASP A 356 18.71 -8.14 -17.83
N LYS A 357 17.38 -8.33 -17.94
CA LYS A 357 16.67 -9.62 -17.77
C LYS A 357 17.00 -10.36 -16.46
N THR A 358 17.83 -9.78 -15.60
CA THR A 358 17.91 -10.03 -14.17
C THR A 358 16.62 -9.46 -13.59
N GLY A 359 15.52 -10.19 -13.82
CA GLY A 359 14.27 -9.89 -13.16
C GLY A 359 14.51 -9.78 -11.65
N PRO A 360 13.71 -8.96 -10.94
CA PRO A 360 13.73 -8.95 -9.49
C PRO A 360 13.70 -10.40 -9.01
N GLU A 361 14.65 -10.75 -8.13
CA GLU A 361 14.94 -12.10 -7.65
C GLU A 361 13.65 -12.93 -7.61
N ALA A 362 13.63 -14.02 -8.39
CA ALA A 362 12.45 -14.76 -8.77
C ALA A 362 11.42 -14.83 -7.64
N CYS A 363 10.29 -14.14 -7.80
CA CYS A 363 9.19 -14.29 -6.86
C CYS A 363 8.74 -15.76 -6.89
N MET A 364 8.92 -16.45 -5.77
CA MET A 364 8.62 -17.86 -5.65
C MET A 364 7.17 -18.03 -5.19
N HIS A 365 6.21 -17.74 -6.07
CA HIS A 365 4.80 -17.94 -5.75
C HIS A 365 4.44 -19.44 -5.77
N GLY A 366 3.66 -19.90 -4.79
CA GLY A 366 3.14 -21.27 -4.72
C GLY A 366 4.19 -22.36 -4.42
N LEU A 367 5.46 -21.98 -4.25
CA LEU A 367 6.52 -22.89 -3.83
C LEU A 367 6.53 -22.98 -2.31
N VAL A 368 6.39 -24.21 -1.82
CA VAL A 368 6.51 -24.50 -0.40
C VAL A 368 7.95 -24.22 0.03
N MET A 369 8.12 -23.36 1.03
CA MET A 369 9.46 -23.03 1.55
C MET A 369 10.23 -24.30 1.95
N PRO A 370 11.54 -24.41 1.68
CA PRO A 370 12.29 -25.65 1.89
C PRO A 370 12.18 -26.23 3.31
N TYR A 371 12.14 -25.36 4.33
CA TYR A 371 11.99 -25.75 5.73
C TYR A 371 10.60 -26.30 6.09
N CYS A 372 9.57 -26.03 5.27
CA CYS A 372 8.24 -26.62 5.46
C CYS A 372 8.20 -28.11 5.08
N ASN A 373 9.17 -28.59 4.28
CA ASN A 373 9.26 -30.02 3.94
C ASN A 373 10.05 -30.82 4.98
N GLN A 374 10.93 -30.18 5.74
CA GLN A 374 11.75 -30.84 6.76
C GLN A 374 10.94 -31.30 7.98
N THR A 375 9.79 -30.65 8.25
CA THR A 375 8.89 -30.99 9.36
C THR A 375 7.86 -32.07 9.04
N LEU A 376 7.79 -32.55 7.79
CA LEU A 376 6.92 -33.67 7.38
C LEU A 376 7.50 -35.07 7.67
N HIS A 377 8.71 -35.13 8.25
CA HIS A 377 9.42 -36.39 8.56
C HIS A 377 9.53 -36.70 10.06
N VAL A 378 8.74 -36.03 10.92
CA VAL A 378 8.63 -36.35 12.36
C VAL A 378 7.22 -36.79 12.69
#